data_AF-A0A151CGL0-F1
#
_entry.id   AF-A0A151CGL0-F1
#
_cell.length_a   1.000
_cell.length_b   1.000
_cell.length_c   1.000
_cell.angle_alpha   90.00
_cell.angle_beta   90.00
_cell.angle_gamma   90.00
#
_symmetry.space_group_name_H-M   'P 1'
#
loop_
_entity.id
_entity.type
_entity.pdbx_description
1 polymer ?
#
loop_
_entity_poly.entity_id
_entity_poly.type
_entity_poly.pdbx_seq_one_letter_code
_entity_poly.pdbx_strand_id
1 'polypeptide(L)'
;MGKSEIKKIIDYVLVKLLKNDSDILEIDINERTISHRFAVYLEKYFDDWSVDCEYNRDHDNKKTLNIDPSSIETNDTNAQTVFPDIIVHKRRTDENLLVIEMKKSTNTNSDNRDKDIKKLRAFKRELNYQFAVFINIGVDDNSGKNTVEFIEV
;
A
#
# COMPACT_ATOMS: atom_id res chain seq x y z
N MET A 1 3.33 -8.30 15.57
CA MET A 1 2.36 -7.18 15.74
C MET A 1 0.97 -7.67 15.35
N GLY A 2 -0.08 -7.23 16.05
CA GLY A 2 -1.46 -7.67 15.79
C GLY A 2 -2.25 -6.72 14.88
N LYS A 3 -3.36 -7.19 14.29
CA LYS A 3 -4.25 -6.38 13.43
C LYS A 3 -4.68 -5.05 14.07
N SER A 4 -5.09 -5.09 15.34
CA SER A 4 -5.54 -3.89 16.08
C SER A 4 -4.41 -2.87 16.28
N GLU A 5 -3.19 -3.35 16.53
CA GLU A 5 -2.01 -2.51 16.70
C GLU A 5 -1.63 -1.83 15.38
N ILE A 6 -1.56 -2.60 14.29
CA ILE A 6 -1.28 -2.07 12.95
C ILE A 6 -2.33 -1.04 12.53
N LYS A 7 -3.62 -1.32 12.78
CA LYS A 7 -4.68 -0.35 12.48
C LYS A 7 -4.48 0.97 13.25
N LYS A 8 -4.17 0.91 14.54
CA LYS A 8 -3.91 2.12 15.35
C LYS A 8 -2.74 2.93 14.82
N ILE A 9 -1.67 2.26 14.39
CA ILE A 9 -0.50 2.91 13.77
C ILE A 9 -0.92 3.60 12.47
N ILE A 10 -1.60 2.89 11.56
CA ILE A 10 -2.09 3.45 10.28
C ILE A 10 -2.98 4.67 10.53
N ASP A 11 -3.97 4.56 11.42
CA ASP A 11 -4.88 5.66 11.75
C ASP A 11 -4.10 6.88 12.29
N TYR A 12 -3.12 6.65 13.17
CA TYR A 12 -2.27 7.72 13.71
C TYR A 12 -1.41 8.39 12.63
N VAL A 13 -0.82 7.59 11.74
CA VAL A 13 0.00 8.07 10.64
C VAL A 13 -0.83 8.88 9.64
N LEU A 14 -2.06 8.48 9.35
CA LEU A 14 -2.99 9.26 8.52
C LEU A 14 -3.24 10.65 9.12
N VAL A 15 -3.44 10.75 10.45
CA VAL A 15 -3.59 12.05 11.13
C VAL A 15 -2.32 12.89 11.03
N LYS A 16 -1.14 12.27 11.14
CA LYS A 16 0.15 12.97 10.99
C LYS A 16 0.35 13.51 9.58
N LEU A 17 0.05 12.70 8.58
CA LEU A 17 0.12 13.09 7.18
C LEU A 17 -0.81 14.29 6.91
N LEU A 18 -2.07 14.21 7.35
CA LEU A 18 -3.02 15.31 7.21
C LEU A 18 -2.55 16.60 7.89
N LYS A 19 -1.97 16.47 9.10
CA LYS A 19 -1.54 17.63 9.89
C LYS A 19 -0.30 18.32 9.32
N ASN A 20 0.66 17.54 8.84
CA ASN A 20 1.99 18.04 8.49
C ASN A 20 2.20 18.24 6.99
N ASP A 21 1.39 17.59 6.17
CA ASP A 21 1.50 17.56 4.71
C ASP A 21 0.12 17.86 4.08
N SER A 22 -0.67 18.75 4.69
CA SER A 22 -1.98 19.19 4.16
C SER A 22 -1.86 19.74 2.74
N ASP A 23 -0.79 20.48 2.46
CA ASP A 23 -0.56 21.15 1.17
C ASP A 23 -0.55 20.16 -0.01
N ILE A 24 -0.05 18.93 0.19
CA ILE A 24 -0.04 17.90 -0.88
C ILE A 24 -1.36 17.14 -1.00
N LEU A 25 -2.26 17.28 -0.03
CA LEU A 25 -3.61 16.69 -0.06
C LEU A 25 -4.66 17.66 -0.63
N GLU A 26 -4.33 18.96 -0.67
CA GLU A 26 -5.17 20.04 -1.22
C GLU A 26 -4.87 20.34 -2.69
N ILE A 27 -3.85 19.68 -3.27
CA ILE A 27 -3.52 19.75 -4.69
C ILE A 27 -3.61 18.36 -5.30
N ASP A 28 -3.98 18.28 -6.58
CA ASP A 28 -4.10 17.02 -7.33
C ASP A 28 -2.72 16.40 -7.64
N ILE A 29 -1.99 15.98 -6.61
CA ILE A 29 -0.69 15.32 -6.75
C ILE A 29 -0.86 13.81 -6.98
N ASN A 30 0.18 13.19 -7.51
CA ASN A 30 0.20 11.75 -7.75
C ASN A 30 0.21 10.95 -6.44
N GLU A 31 -0.53 9.83 -6.40
CA GLU A 31 -0.59 8.88 -5.30
C GLU A 31 0.80 8.49 -4.76
N ARG A 32 1.80 8.32 -5.63
CA ARG A 32 3.17 7.97 -5.22
C ARG A 32 3.78 8.96 -4.24
N THR A 33 3.49 10.26 -4.40
CA THR A 33 3.99 11.28 -3.47
C THR A 33 3.35 11.12 -2.11
N ILE A 34 2.04 10.87 -2.08
CA ILE A 34 1.28 10.65 -0.85
C ILE A 34 1.74 9.38 -0.15
N SER A 35 1.89 8.27 -0.89
CA SER A 35 2.38 6.99 -0.37
C SER A 35 3.79 7.13 0.21
N HIS A 36 4.69 7.85 -0.46
CA HIS A 36 6.02 8.14 0.07
C HIS A 36 5.97 8.89 1.41
N ARG A 37 5.19 9.97 1.50
CA ARG A 37 5.08 10.74 2.75
C ARG A 37 4.43 9.94 3.87
N PHE A 38 3.43 9.12 3.54
CA PHE A 38 2.83 8.17 4.48
C PHE A 38 3.89 7.18 5.01
N ALA A 39 4.69 6.57 4.13
CA ALA A 39 5.75 5.62 4.50
C ALA A 39 6.80 6.24 5.43
N VAL A 40 7.22 7.49 5.20
CA VAL A 40 8.17 8.21 6.07
C VAL A 40 7.66 8.35 7.52
N TYR A 41 6.37 8.55 7.72
CA TYR A 41 5.78 8.56 9.05
C TYR A 41 5.56 7.15 9.61
N LEU A 42 5.18 6.21 8.74
CA LEU A 42 4.92 4.82 9.09
C LEU A 42 6.17 4.12 9.63
N GLU A 43 7.33 4.33 9.00
CA GLU A 43 8.61 3.68 9.32
C GLU A 43 8.99 3.80 10.80
N LYS A 44 8.65 4.92 11.43
CA LYS A 44 8.94 5.21 12.85
C LYS A 44 8.27 4.27 13.86
N TYR A 45 7.35 3.42 13.40
CA TYR A 45 6.59 2.49 14.24
C TYR A 45 6.98 1.02 14.00
N PHE A 46 7.99 0.77 13.17
CA PHE A 46 8.39 -0.57 12.77
C PHE A 46 9.92 -0.75 12.86
N ASP A 47 10.49 -0.60 14.06
CA ASP A 47 11.94 -0.57 14.30
C ASP A 47 12.71 -1.79 13.73
N ASP A 48 12.12 -2.99 13.77
CA ASP A 48 12.74 -4.24 13.28
C ASP A 48 12.35 -4.60 11.82
N TRP A 49 11.66 -3.69 11.12
CA TRP A 49 11.19 -3.92 9.75
C TRP A 49 11.66 -2.81 8.82
N SER A 50 11.76 -3.13 7.54
CA SER A 50 11.92 -2.13 6.49
C SER A 50 10.54 -1.67 6.02
N VAL A 51 10.36 -0.37 5.83
CA VAL A 51 9.17 0.21 5.19
C VAL A 51 9.58 0.78 3.83
N ASP A 52 9.23 0.08 2.76
CA ASP A 52 9.69 0.40 1.42
C ASP A 52 8.52 0.70 0.48
N CYS A 53 8.65 1.76 -0.33
CA CYS A 53 7.75 2.05 -1.43
C CYS A 53 8.19 1.34 -2.71
N GLU A 54 7.22 0.87 -3.52
CA GLU A 54 7.44 0.28 -4.85
C GLU A 54 8.46 -0.87 -4.88
N TYR A 55 8.67 -1.55 -3.75
CA TYR A 55 9.69 -2.59 -3.62
C TYR A 55 9.30 -3.85 -4.40
N ASN A 56 9.87 -4.00 -5.58
CA ASN A 56 9.55 -5.03 -6.56
C ASN A 56 10.53 -6.22 -6.55
N ARG A 57 11.09 -6.55 -5.38
CA ARG A 57 11.96 -7.72 -5.21
C ARG A 57 11.37 -8.73 -4.24
N ASP A 58 11.60 -10.00 -4.57
CA ASP A 58 11.42 -11.14 -3.68
C ASP A 58 12.76 -11.88 -3.65
N HIS A 59 13.50 -11.70 -2.56
CA HIS A 59 14.95 -11.93 -2.52
C HIS A 59 15.68 -11.21 -3.66
N ASP A 60 16.38 -11.95 -4.52
CA ASP A 60 17.07 -11.42 -5.70
C ASP A 60 16.19 -11.47 -6.97
N ASN A 61 14.98 -12.05 -6.90
CA ASN A 61 14.05 -12.17 -8.01
C ASN A 61 13.11 -10.97 -8.10
N LYS A 62 12.51 -10.76 -9.29
CA LYS A 62 11.39 -9.82 -9.44
C LYS A 62 10.21 -10.30 -8.60
N LYS A 63 9.55 -9.40 -7.88
CA LYS A 63 8.30 -9.69 -7.17
C LYS A 63 7.19 -9.85 -8.20
N THR A 64 6.57 -11.03 -8.24
CA THR A 64 5.51 -11.36 -9.20
C THR A 64 4.29 -11.94 -8.50
N LEU A 65 3.11 -11.77 -9.09
CA LEU A 65 1.87 -12.43 -8.66
C LEU A 65 1.26 -13.23 -9.81
N ASN A 66 0.71 -14.40 -9.50
CA ASN A 66 0.03 -15.25 -10.47
C ASN A 66 -1.46 -14.88 -10.55
N ILE A 67 -1.74 -13.70 -11.10
CA ILE A 67 -3.09 -13.19 -11.35
C ILE A 67 -3.24 -12.78 -12.82
N ASP A 68 -4.48 -12.53 -13.24
CA ASP A 68 -4.78 -12.05 -14.58
C ASP A 68 -3.93 -10.80 -14.90
N PRO A 69 -3.14 -10.80 -16.01
CA PRO A 69 -2.31 -9.66 -16.40
C PRO A 69 -3.08 -8.34 -16.52
N SER A 70 -4.37 -8.37 -16.85
CA SER A 70 -5.22 -7.16 -16.88
C SER A 70 -5.43 -6.51 -15.50
N SER A 71 -5.11 -7.24 -14.43
CA SER A 71 -5.11 -6.78 -13.04
C SER A 71 -3.75 -6.23 -12.59
N ILE A 72 -2.72 -6.27 -13.44
CA ILE A 72 -1.40 -5.75 -13.14
C ILE A 72 -0.99 -4.69 -14.17
N GLU A 73 -0.75 -3.47 -13.70
CA GLU A 73 -0.27 -2.39 -14.55
C GLU A 73 1.26 -2.46 -14.65
N THR A 74 1.79 -3.20 -15.64
CA THR A 74 3.25 -3.31 -15.88
C THR A 74 3.61 -3.20 -17.35
N ASN A 75 4.79 -2.63 -17.60
CA ASN A 75 5.44 -2.62 -18.92
C ASN A 75 6.37 -3.84 -19.15
N ASP A 76 6.37 -4.83 -18.25
CA ASP A 76 7.20 -6.03 -18.38
C ASP A 76 6.60 -7.00 -19.40
N THR A 77 7.47 -7.66 -20.17
CA THR A 77 7.11 -8.61 -21.25
C THR A 77 6.16 -9.74 -20.83
N ASN A 78 6.22 -10.15 -19.55
CA ASN A 78 5.32 -11.17 -18.99
C ASN A 78 4.17 -10.59 -18.15
N ALA A 79 4.10 -9.27 -17.99
CA ALA A 79 3.06 -8.53 -17.27
C ALA A 79 2.74 -9.01 -15.84
N GLN A 80 3.72 -9.62 -15.15
CA GLN A 80 3.53 -10.20 -13.82
C GLN A 80 4.26 -9.47 -12.68
N THR A 81 5.19 -8.57 -13.01
CA THR A 81 6.00 -7.86 -12.01
C THR A 81 5.16 -6.82 -11.28
N VAL A 82 5.06 -6.92 -9.96
CA VAL A 82 4.22 -6.05 -9.14
C VAL A 82 5.05 -5.03 -8.37
N PHE A 83 4.46 -3.85 -8.19
CA PHE A 83 5.02 -2.72 -7.45
C PHE A 83 3.98 -2.32 -6.40
N PRO A 84 4.04 -2.88 -5.19
CA PRO A 84 3.15 -2.46 -4.11
C PRO A 84 3.48 -1.02 -3.70
N ASP A 85 2.47 -0.22 -3.37
CA ASP A 85 2.72 1.18 -3.00
C ASP A 85 3.61 1.29 -1.77
N ILE A 86 3.33 0.48 -0.74
CA ILE A 86 4.12 0.41 0.49
C ILE A 86 4.12 -1.02 1.02
N ILE A 87 5.27 -1.51 1.46
CA ILE A 87 5.39 -2.77 2.19
C ILE A 87 6.17 -2.59 3.49
N VAL A 88 5.78 -3.38 4.49
CA VAL A 88 6.53 -3.60 5.73
C VAL A 88 7.00 -5.05 5.72
N HIS A 89 8.31 -5.25 5.64
CA HIS A 89 8.94 -6.55 5.40
C HIS A 89 10.38 -6.56 5.92
N LYS A 90 11.00 -7.73 5.95
CA LYS A 90 12.45 -7.83 6.10
C LYS A 90 13.07 -8.16 4.75
N ARG A 91 13.93 -7.27 4.26
CA ARG A 91 14.59 -7.44 2.96
C ARG A 91 15.40 -8.73 2.93
N ARG A 92 15.34 -9.45 1.80
CA ARG A 92 16.04 -10.73 1.57
C ARG A 92 15.63 -11.86 2.53
N THR A 93 14.42 -11.82 3.06
CA THR A 93 13.81 -12.92 3.82
C THR A 93 12.37 -13.14 3.34
N ASP A 94 11.72 -14.18 3.85
CA ASP A 94 10.30 -14.45 3.59
C ASP A 94 9.37 -13.78 4.61
N GLU A 95 9.90 -12.92 5.48
CA GLU A 95 9.12 -12.24 6.51
C GLU A 95 8.43 -10.99 5.92
N ASN A 96 7.18 -11.17 5.52
CA ASN A 96 6.31 -10.12 4.98
C ASN A 96 5.17 -9.79 5.96
N LEU A 97 5.20 -8.59 6.56
CA LEU A 97 4.21 -8.20 7.58
C LEU A 97 2.97 -7.55 6.96
N LEU A 98 3.15 -6.46 6.22
CA LEU A 98 2.05 -5.61 5.75
C LEU A 98 2.31 -5.16 4.32
N VAL A 99 1.29 -5.27 3.47
CA VAL A 99 1.25 -4.60 2.15
C VAL A 99 0.10 -3.59 2.15
N ILE A 100 0.36 -2.42 1.59
CA ILE A 100 -0.61 -1.33 1.50
C ILE A 100 -0.73 -0.90 0.03
N GLU A 101 -1.97 -0.75 -0.42
CA GLU A 101 -2.32 -0.06 -1.67
C GLU A 101 -3.12 1.19 -1.33
N MET A 102 -2.74 2.32 -1.92
CA MET A 102 -3.31 3.63 -1.65
C MET A 102 -3.96 4.21 -2.91
N LYS A 103 -5.16 4.77 -2.74
CA LYS A 103 -5.86 5.51 -3.80
C LYS A 103 -6.42 6.82 -3.27
N LYS A 104 -6.42 7.87 -4.07
CA LYS A 104 -7.12 9.11 -3.76
C LYS A 104 -8.63 8.93 -3.84
N SER A 105 -9.37 9.70 -3.03
CA SER A 105 -10.84 9.71 -3.03
C SER A 105 -11.44 10.16 -4.35
N THR A 106 -10.70 10.94 -5.14
CA THR A 106 -11.08 11.39 -6.49
C THR A 106 -10.91 10.29 -7.54
N ASN A 107 -10.22 9.19 -7.22
CA ASN A 107 -10.05 8.04 -8.10
C ASN A 107 -11.24 7.08 -7.91
N THR A 108 -12.37 7.39 -8.56
CA THR A 108 -13.66 6.69 -8.37
C THR A 108 -13.86 5.46 -9.26
N ASN A 109 -12.82 4.99 -9.97
CA ASN A 109 -12.98 3.86 -10.89
C ASN A 109 -13.10 2.54 -10.11
N SER A 110 -14.31 1.98 -10.05
CA SER A 110 -14.62 0.72 -9.37
C SER A 110 -13.81 -0.46 -9.91
N ASP A 111 -13.54 -0.49 -11.22
CA ASP A 111 -12.79 -1.58 -11.84
C ASP A 111 -11.35 -1.61 -11.34
N ASN A 112 -10.78 -0.44 -11.01
CA ASN A 112 -9.44 -0.34 -10.43
C ASN A 112 -9.42 -0.89 -9.00
N ARG A 113 -10.47 -0.62 -8.23
CA ARG A 113 -10.56 -1.12 -6.85
C ARG A 113 -10.64 -2.66 -6.79
N ASP A 114 -11.42 -3.29 -7.65
CA ASP A 114 -11.50 -4.76 -7.66
C ASP A 114 -10.17 -5.41 -8.05
N LYS A 115 -9.41 -4.77 -8.95
CA LYS A 115 -8.04 -5.18 -9.29
C LYS A 115 -7.11 -5.05 -8.08
N ASP A 116 -7.17 -3.93 -7.36
CA ASP A 116 -6.35 -3.72 -6.15
C ASP A 116 -6.68 -4.75 -5.06
N ILE A 117 -7.97 -5.07 -4.84
CA ILE A 117 -8.36 -6.12 -3.88
C ILE A 117 -7.81 -7.49 -4.32
N LYS A 118 -7.93 -7.85 -5.61
CA LYS A 118 -7.39 -9.11 -6.14
C LYS A 118 -5.88 -9.20 -5.93
N LYS A 119 -5.17 -8.11 -6.21
CA LYS A 119 -3.72 -7.96 -6.00
C LYS A 119 -3.36 -8.13 -4.52
N LEU A 120 -4.04 -7.43 -3.61
CA LEU A 120 -3.86 -7.55 -2.15
C LEU A 120 -4.10 -8.97 -1.63
N ARG A 121 -5.16 -9.65 -2.10
CA ARG A 121 -5.40 -11.06 -1.75
C ARG A 121 -4.28 -11.99 -2.24
N ALA A 122 -3.79 -11.76 -3.46
CA ALA A 122 -2.68 -12.51 -4.02
C ALA A 122 -1.37 -12.27 -3.24
N PHE A 123 -1.07 -11.03 -2.80
CA PHE A 123 0.05 -10.76 -1.89
C PHE A 123 -0.03 -11.60 -0.61
N LYS A 124 -1.20 -11.71 0.03
CA LYS A 124 -1.37 -12.54 1.24
C LYS A 124 -1.14 -14.02 0.94
N ARG A 125 -1.79 -14.53 -0.11
CA ARG A 125 -1.81 -15.97 -0.43
C ARG A 125 -0.48 -16.49 -1.00
N GLU A 126 0.18 -15.70 -1.83
CA GLU A 126 1.32 -16.14 -2.64
C GLU A 126 2.65 -15.66 -2.07
N LEU A 127 2.67 -14.50 -1.41
CA LEU A 127 3.88 -13.88 -0.83
C LEU A 127 3.84 -13.81 0.70
N ASN A 128 2.88 -14.49 1.33
CA ASN A 128 2.77 -14.67 2.78
C ASN A 128 2.71 -13.35 3.59
N TYR A 129 2.17 -12.27 3.01
CA TYR A 129 1.90 -11.06 3.78
C TYR A 129 0.85 -11.34 4.86
N GLN A 130 1.18 -11.05 6.12
CA GLN A 130 0.25 -11.27 7.24
C GLN A 130 -0.97 -10.35 7.14
N PHE A 131 -0.77 -9.11 6.72
CA PHE A 131 -1.82 -8.10 6.55
C PHE A 131 -1.74 -7.46 5.17
N ALA A 132 -2.90 -7.20 4.58
CA ALA A 132 -3.02 -6.44 3.35
C ALA A 132 -4.09 -5.38 3.56
N VAL A 133 -3.76 -4.13 3.23
CA VAL A 133 -4.61 -2.98 3.53
C VAL A 133 -4.83 -2.16 2.27
N PHE A 134 -6.09 -1.85 2.00
CA PHE A 134 -6.46 -0.84 1.03
C PHE A 134 -6.79 0.45 1.77
N ILE A 135 -6.13 1.55 1.40
CA ILE A 135 -6.40 2.88 1.95
C ILE A 135 -6.97 3.76 0.85
N ASN A 136 -8.16 4.30 1.10
CA ASN A 136 -8.66 5.43 0.33
C ASN A 136 -8.35 6.72 1.11
N ILE A 137 -7.51 7.58 0.53
CA ILE A 137 -7.12 8.85 1.14
C ILE A 137 -7.99 9.99 0.60
N GLY A 138 -8.63 10.70 1.54
CA GLY A 138 -9.39 11.90 1.23
C GLY A 138 -8.48 13.03 0.78
N VAL A 139 -8.74 13.59 -0.40
CA VAL A 139 -8.06 14.77 -0.96
C VAL A 139 -9.09 15.85 -1.31
N ASP A 140 -8.64 17.08 -1.53
CA ASP A 140 -9.48 18.25 -1.83
C ASP A 140 -10.60 18.45 -0.76
N ASP A 141 -11.86 18.60 -1.18
CA ASP A 141 -13.05 18.71 -0.31
C ASP A 141 -13.30 17.48 0.57
N ASN A 142 -12.57 16.39 0.32
CA ASN A 142 -12.61 15.17 1.13
C ASN A 142 -11.39 15.01 2.04
N SER A 143 -10.50 15.99 2.11
CA SER A 143 -9.33 15.97 3.00
C SER A 143 -9.71 15.54 4.43
N GLY A 144 -9.00 14.53 4.93
CA GLY A 144 -9.25 13.90 6.23
C GLY A 144 -10.35 12.82 6.28
N LYS A 145 -11.12 12.61 5.20
CA LYS A 145 -12.11 11.53 5.07
C LYS A 145 -11.46 10.27 4.51
N ASN A 146 -10.61 9.63 5.31
CA ASN A 146 -9.88 8.43 4.91
C ASN A 146 -10.68 7.15 5.23
N THR A 147 -10.53 6.12 4.42
CA THR A 147 -10.97 4.75 4.76
C THR A 147 -9.78 3.80 4.78
N VAL A 148 -9.82 2.85 5.73
CA VAL A 148 -8.78 1.83 5.93
C VAL A 148 -9.48 0.47 5.97
N GLU A 149 -9.24 -0.35 4.96
CA GLU A 149 -9.85 -1.67 4.81
C GLU A 149 -8.77 -2.75 4.89
N PHE A 150 -8.89 -3.66 5.85
CA PHE A 150 -8.05 -4.86 5.89
C PHE A 150 -8.67 -5.92 5.00
N ILE A 151 -7.92 -6.39 4.02
CA ILE A 151 -8.35 -7.38 3.06
C ILE A 151 -8.16 -8.78 3.65
N GLU A 152 -9.24 -9.55 3.65
CA GLU A 152 -9.24 -10.97 3.99
C GLU A 152 -9.20 -11.83 2.72
N VAL A 153 -8.62 -13.02 2.86
CA VAL A 153 -8.49 -14.02 1.80
C VAL A 153 -9.72 -14.92 1.79
#